data_AF-A0A175VZI3-F1
#
_entry.id   AF-A0A175VZI3-F1
#
_cell.length_a   1.000
_cell.length_b   1.000
_cell.length_c   1.000
_cell.angle_alpha   90.00
_cell.angle_beta   90.00
_cell.angle_gamma   90.00
#
_symmetry.space_group_name_H-M   'P 1'
#
loop_
_entity.id
_entity.type
_entity.pdbx_description
1 polymer ?
#
loop_
_entity_poly.entity_id
_entity_poly.type
_entity_poly.pdbx_seq_one_letter_code
_entity_poly.pdbx_strand_id
1 'polypeptide(L)'
;MTTSRRAKYLTELKSFGPGEVGCQPTEAEGEENRVIGNTILRSGEPDCSLIEVDGAVIGSTIRYSHAVILDNPVQIEPSLRHVTVRAETAGSGIIEGILSASSCYPQLPHSGSFYEAYEAKFVRSLASGDCGSWVRDGTTGRVCGHIFAGS
;
A
#
# COMPACT_ATOMS: atom_id res chain seq x y z
N MET A 1 -20.89 -19.14 -6.24
CA MET A 1 -19.86 -19.42 -5.21
C MET A 1 -18.81 -18.33 -5.33
N THR A 2 -18.81 -17.36 -4.42
CA THR A 2 -17.94 -16.18 -4.50
C THR A 2 -16.65 -16.47 -3.77
N THR A 3 -15.57 -16.69 -4.53
CA THR A 3 -14.25 -17.04 -4.02
C THR A 3 -13.60 -15.78 -3.43
N SER A 4 -13.71 -15.59 -2.11
CA SER A 4 -12.99 -14.53 -1.39
C SER A 4 -11.53 -14.91 -1.24
N ARG A 5 -10.63 -14.00 -1.60
CA ARG A 5 -9.18 -14.23 -1.63
C ARG A 5 -8.43 -13.21 -0.77
N ARG A 6 -7.20 -13.57 -0.41
CA ARG A 6 -6.41 -13.05 0.71
C ARG A 6 -5.42 -11.97 0.22
N ALA A 7 -5.32 -10.86 0.95
CA ALA A 7 -4.37 -9.76 0.71
C ALA A 7 -3.31 -9.74 1.83
N LYS A 8 -2.06 -9.39 1.53
CA LYS A 8 -0.95 -9.33 2.49
C LYS A 8 -0.43 -7.89 2.67
N TYR A 9 0.00 -7.52 3.90
CA TYR A 9 0.46 -6.18 4.29
C TYR A 9 1.82 -6.21 4.98
N LEU A 10 2.77 -5.34 4.58
CA LEU A 10 4.05 -5.15 5.26
C LEU A 10 3.93 -4.06 6.33
N THR A 11 4.43 -4.32 7.53
CA THR A 11 4.44 -3.36 8.65
C THR A 11 5.86 -3.18 9.16
N GLU A 12 6.75 -2.58 8.37
CA GLU A 12 7.96 -1.94 8.91
C GLU A 12 8.35 -0.74 8.02
N LEU A 13 8.00 0.47 8.48
CA LEU A 13 8.61 1.71 8.02
C LEU A 13 9.86 1.97 8.89
N LYS A 14 10.97 1.31 8.59
CA LYS A 14 12.28 1.75 9.08
C LYS A 14 12.90 2.69 8.04
N SER A 15 13.32 3.86 8.51
CA SER A 15 13.96 4.92 7.73
C SER A 15 15.19 4.41 6.97
N PHE A 16 15.26 4.64 5.66
CA PHE A 16 16.47 4.40 4.86
C PHE A 16 16.80 5.62 4.00
N GLY A 17 18.10 5.97 3.98
CA GLY A 17 18.65 7.13 3.27
C GLY A 17 18.64 6.98 1.75
N PRO A 18 18.95 8.06 1.01
CA PRO A 18 18.82 8.07 -0.45
C PRO A 18 19.90 7.20 -1.09
N GLY A 19 19.46 6.25 -1.93
CA GLY A 19 20.30 5.50 -2.86
C GLY A 19 19.65 5.52 -4.25
N GLU A 20 20.38 6.05 -5.23
CA GLU A 20 19.93 6.28 -6.61
C GLU A 20 19.82 4.97 -7.41
N VAL A 21 18.64 4.60 -7.94
CA VAL A 21 18.51 3.68 -9.10
C VAL A 21 17.22 3.95 -9.90
N GLY A 22 17.38 4.33 -11.19
CA GLY A 22 16.28 4.64 -12.11
C GLY A 22 15.40 3.46 -12.56
N CYS A 23 14.08 3.67 -12.45
CA CYS A 23 12.91 3.06 -13.09
C CYS A 23 12.44 3.68 -14.42
N GLN A 24 12.64 3.13 -15.63
CA GLN A 24 11.88 3.64 -16.81
C GLN A 24 10.50 2.96 -16.87
N PRO A 25 9.38 3.70 -17.01
CA PRO A 25 8.05 3.12 -17.17
C PRO A 25 7.90 2.49 -18.55
N THR A 26 7.39 1.26 -18.60
CA THR A 26 7.01 0.58 -19.85
C THR A 26 5.74 1.22 -20.40
N GLU A 27 5.76 1.57 -21.69
CA GLU A 27 4.68 2.26 -22.39
C GLU A 27 3.40 1.41 -22.44
N ALA A 28 2.36 1.87 -21.73
CA ALA A 28 0.99 1.49 -22.06
C ALA A 28 0.52 2.39 -23.21
N GLU A 29 0.21 1.78 -24.36
CA GLU A 29 -0.28 2.48 -25.55
C GLU A 29 -1.69 3.04 -25.32
N GLY A 30 -1.89 4.35 -25.52
CA GLY A 30 -3.21 4.93 -25.82
C GLY A 30 -3.74 6.04 -24.91
N GLU A 31 -3.07 6.37 -23.81
CA GLU A 31 -3.41 7.49 -22.94
C GLU A 31 -2.18 8.38 -22.79
N GLU A 32 -2.33 9.70 -22.91
CA GLU A 32 -1.21 10.65 -22.81
C GLU A 32 -0.57 10.49 -21.42
N ASN A 33 0.52 9.72 -21.34
CA ASN A 33 1.18 9.37 -20.08
C ASN A 33 1.79 10.63 -19.47
N ARG A 34 0.99 11.35 -18.67
CA ARG A 34 1.47 12.50 -17.91
C ARG A 34 2.35 12.00 -16.78
N VAL A 35 3.66 12.16 -16.93
CA VAL A 35 4.63 11.95 -15.85
C VAL A 35 4.29 12.92 -14.72
N ILE A 36 3.89 12.38 -13.56
CA ILE A 36 3.52 13.18 -12.38
C ILE A 36 4.68 13.45 -11.43
N GLY A 37 5.77 12.70 -11.59
CA GLY A 37 6.87 12.71 -10.64
C GLY A 37 7.99 11.75 -11.04
N ASN A 38 9.04 11.74 -10.22
CA ASN A 38 10.21 10.89 -10.37
C ASN A 38 10.29 9.91 -9.20
N THR A 39 10.51 8.63 -9.48
CA THR A 39 10.88 7.67 -8.45
C THR A 39 12.28 8.00 -7.95
N ILE A 40 12.40 8.40 -6.68
CA ILE A 40 13.68 8.70 -6.03
C ILE A 40 14.30 7.44 -5.44
N LEU A 41 13.47 6.56 -4.86
CA LEU A 41 13.92 5.34 -4.22
C LEU A 41 12.98 4.20 -4.57
N ARG A 42 13.53 3.01 -4.74
CA ARG A 42 12.78 1.75 -4.79
C ARG A 42 13.58 0.66 -4.12
N SER A 43 12.90 -0.24 -3.45
CA SER A 43 13.47 -1.50 -2.98
C SER A 43 12.53 -2.64 -3.34
N GLY A 44 13.09 -3.79 -3.68
CA GLY A 44 12.33 -5.06 -3.70
C GLY A 44 12.27 -5.71 -2.32
N GLU A 45 13.03 -5.16 -1.36
CA GLU A 45 13.28 -5.69 -0.03
C GLU A 45 13.40 -4.52 0.97
N PRO A 46 12.30 -4.02 1.56
CA PRO A 46 10.90 -4.37 1.31
C PRO A 46 10.38 -3.80 -0.03
N ASP A 47 9.28 -4.35 -0.56
CA ASP A 47 8.61 -3.88 -1.79
C ASP A 47 8.01 -2.48 -1.58
N CYS A 48 8.82 -1.45 -1.78
CA CYS A 48 8.44 -0.06 -1.60
C CYS A 48 9.07 0.84 -2.65
N SER A 49 8.42 1.96 -2.91
CA SER A 49 8.99 3.05 -3.72
C SER A 49 8.63 4.40 -3.14
N LEU A 50 9.55 5.35 -3.29
CA LEU A 50 9.34 6.76 -2.98
C LEU A 50 9.31 7.52 -4.29
N ILE A 51 8.21 8.22 -4.52
CA ILE A 51 8.00 9.07 -5.70
C ILE A 51 7.97 10.51 -5.22
N GLU A 52 8.85 11.34 -5.76
CA GLU A 52 8.74 12.80 -5.66
C GLU A 52 7.83 13.28 -6.77
N VAL A 53 6.77 13.99 -6.40
CA VAL A 53 5.74 14.47 -7.30
C VAL A 53 5.92 15.97 -7.48
N ASP A 54 5.84 16.45 -8.72
CA ASP A 54 5.98 17.87 -9.02
C ASP A 54 4.86 18.67 -8.30
N GLY A 55 5.25 19.71 -7.56
CA GLY A 55 4.31 20.61 -6.90
C GLY A 55 3.28 21.23 -7.86
N ALA A 56 3.64 21.44 -9.14
CA ALA A 56 2.73 21.91 -10.16
C ALA A 56 1.64 20.88 -10.51
N VAL A 57 1.96 19.57 -10.44
CA VAL A 57 1.00 18.48 -10.67
C VAL A 57 0.02 18.35 -9.51
N ILE A 58 0.54 18.56 -8.29
CA ILE A 58 -0.19 18.53 -7.03
C ILE A 58 -1.19 19.70 -6.92
N GLY A 59 -0.84 20.86 -7.50
CA GLY A 59 -1.63 22.09 -7.40
C GLY A 59 -1.87 22.52 -5.94
N SER A 60 -2.92 23.30 -5.70
CA SER A 60 -3.39 23.63 -4.35
C SER A 60 -4.26 22.53 -3.72
N THR A 61 -4.41 21.38 -4.40
CA THR A 61 -5.51 20.44 -4.17
C THR A 61 -5.13 19.25 -3.30
N ILE A 62 -3.87 19.13 -2.82
CA ILE A 62 -3.61 18.15 -1.76
C ILE A 62 -4.42 18.55 -0.52
N ARG A 63 -5.48 17.77 -0.30
CA ARG A 63 -6.19 17.76 0.96
C ARG A 63 -5.35 17.00 1.97
N TYR A 64 -4.38 17.72 2.57
CA TYR A 64 -3.60 17.22 3.70
C TYR A 64 -4.49 16.75 4.86
N SER A 65 -5.77 17.17 4.89
CA SER A 65 -6.80 16.65 5.80
C SER A 65 -6.99 15.14 5.73
N HIS A 66 -6.62 14.48 4.63
CA HIS A 66 -6.66 13.01 4.49
C HIS A 66 -5.28 12.35 4.57
N ALA A 67 -4.20 13.14 4.63
CA ALA A 67 -2.85 12.63 4.75
C ALA A 67 -2.66 11.91 6.09
N VAL A 68 -1.97 10.77 6.04
CA VAL A 68 -1.57 10.04 7.25
C VAL A 68 -0.28 10.66 7.75
N ILE A 69 -0.32 11.21 8.96
CA ILE A 69 0.84 11.74 9.66
C ILE A 69 1.54 10.52 10.30
N LEU A 70 2.56 9.99 9.62
CA LEU A 70 3.22 8.74 10.01
C LEU A 70 3.96 8.83 11.35
N ASP A 71 4.37 10.03 11.75
CA ASP A 71 4.96 10.37 13.05
C ASP A 71 3.92 10.61 14.15
N ASN A 72 2.62 10.56 13.83
CA ASN A 72 1.54 10.61 14.81
C ASN A 72 1.04 9.19 15.13
N PRO A 73 1.44 8.61 16.29
CA PRO A 73 1.08 7.24 16.64
C PRO A 73 -0.43 7.03 16.83
N VAL A 74 -1.22 8.10 17.00
CA VAL A 74 -2.69 8.02 17.10
C VAL A 74 -3.33 7.63 15.76
N GLN A 75 -2.62 7.84 14.64
CA GLN A 75 -3.09 7.51 13.30
C GLN A 75 -2.67 6.10 12.84
N ILE A 76 -1.74 5.45 13.54
CA ILE A 76 -1.24 4.12 13.20
C ILE A 76 -1.86 3.10 14.15
N GLU A 77 -2.30 1.96 13.64
CA GLU A 77 -2.82 0.89 14.48
C GLU A 77 -1.66 0.30 15.31
N PRO A 78 -1.73 0.36 16.65
CA PRO A 78 -0.59 0.01 17.50
C PRO A 78 -0.36 -1.50 17.62
N SER A 79 -1.36 -2.31 17.29
CA SER A 79 -1.30 -3.76 17.52
C SER A 79 -2.21 -4.53 16.58
N LEU A 80 -1.83 -5.77 16.35
CA LEU A 80 -2.61 -6.70 15.56
C LEU A 80 -3.82 -7.16 16.34
N ARG A 81 -4.97 -7.07 15.70
CA ARG A 81 -6.21 -7.59 16.23
C ARG A 81 -7.13 -7.93 15.08
N HIS A 82 -8.05 -8.82 15.36
CA HIS A 82 -9.10 -9.18 14.42
C HIS A 82 -10.06 -7.99 14.29
N VAL A 83 -9.95 -7.24 13.19
CA VAL A 83 -10.70 -6.00 12.97
C VAL A 83 -11.30 -5.96 11.58
N THR A 84 -12.41 -5.23 11.46
CA THR A 84 -12.89 -4.81 10.15
C THR A 84 -11.90 -3.82 9.56
N VAL A 85 -11.68 -3.91 8.26
CA VAL A 85 -10.80 -3.01 7.53
C VAL A 85 -11.43 -2.50 6.26
N ARG A 86 -10.98 -1.33 5.82
CA ARG A 86 -11.36 -0.69 4.56
C ARG A 86 -10.10 -0.23 3.82
N ALA A 87 -10.13 -0.38 2.50
CA ALA A 87 -9.13 0.18 1.59
C ALA A 87 -9.83 0.96 0.48
N GLU A 88 -9.28 2.10 0.09
CA GLU A 88 -9.69 2.83 -1.10
C GLU A 88 -8.62 2.59 -2.17
N THR A 89 -8.98 1.85 -3.20
CA THR A 89 -8.02 1.33 -4.19
C THR A 89 -8.32 1.86 -5.59
N ALA A 90 -7.29 1.91 -6.43
CA ALA A 90 -7.41 2.43 -7.78
C ALA A 90 -8.22 1.51 -8.72
N GLY A 91 -8.03 0.19 -8.62
CA GLY A 91 -8.67 -0.77 -9.52
C GLY A 91 -10.04 -1.26 -9.04
N SER A 92 -10.19 -1.48 -7.73
CA SER A 92 -11.43 -2.02 -7.13
C SER A 92 -12.32 -0.97 -6.45
N GLY A 93 -11.85 0.27 -6.27
CA GLY A 93 -12.54 1.30 -5.49
C GLY A 93 -12.50 1.01 -3.98
N ILE A 94 -13.59 1.32 -3.26
CA ILE A 94 -13.63 1.12 -1.80
C ILE A 94 -13.95 -0.32 -1.43
N ILE A 95 -12.97 -1.10 -0.98
CA ILE A 95 -13.14 -2.49 -0.54
C ILE A 95 -13.13 -2.60 0.98
N GLU A 96 -13.91 -3.56 1.49
CA GLU A 96 -14.04 -3.84 2.92
C GLU A 96 -13.72 -5.31 3.20
N GLY A 97 -13.22 -5.59 4.40
CA GLY A 97 -12.75 -6.91 4.77
C GLY A 97 -12.47 -7.07 6.25
N ILE A 98 -11.78 -8.16 6.57
CA ILE A 98 -11.36 -8.50 7.93
C ILE A 98 -9.85 -8.73 7.93
N LEU A 99 -9.13 -8.04 8.81
CA LEU A 99 -7.72 -8.27 9.08
C LEU A 99 -7.56 -9.41 10.09
N SER A 100 -6.71 -10.37 9.77
CA SER A 100 -6.34 -11.47 10.67
C SER A 100 -5.50 -10.96 11.84
N ALA A 101 -5.71 -11.52 13.02
CA ALA A 101 -4.88 -11.27 14.19
C ALA A 101 -3.53 -12.02 14.16
N SER A 102 -3.27 -12.82 13.11
CA SER A 102 -2.04 -13.59 12.95
C SER A 102 -1.20 -13.04 11.80
N SER A 103 0.11 -12.92 12.02
CA SER A 103 1.06 -12.72 10.92
C SER A 103 1.20 -13.97 10.06
N CYS A 104 1.67 -13.76 8.85
CA CYS A 104 2.21 -14.74 7.94
C CYS A 104 3.56 -14.22 7.42
N TYR A 105 4.37 -15.10 6.85
CA TYR A 105 5.70 -14.73 6.36
C TYR A 105 5.81 -15.08 4.88
N PRO A 106 5.28 -14.25 3.96
CA PRO A 106 5.50 -14.40 2.53
C PRO A 106 6.97 -14.20 2.15
N GLN A 107 7.40 -14.98 1.16
CA GLN A 107 8.58 -14.69 0.38
C GLN A 107 8.18 -13.76 -0.76
N LEU A 108 8.87 -12.63 -0.90
CA LEU A 108 8.64 -11.71 -2.03
C LEU A 108 9.26 -12.29 -3.31
N PRO A 109 8.70 -11.99 -4.49
CA PRO A 109 9.33 -12.34 -5.76
C PRO A 109 10.78 -11.84 -5.79
N HIS A 110 11.72 -12.72 -6.15
CA HIS A 110 13.16 -12.42 -6.23
C HIS A 110 13.88 -12.18 -4.90
N SER A 111 13.18 -12.30 -3.77
CA SER A 111 13.79 -12.20 -2.45
C SER A 111 14.10 -13.58 -1.86
N GLY A 112 15.27 -13.71 -1.23
CA GLY A 112 15.58 -14.84 -0.35
C GLY A 112 14.96 -14.69 1.05
N SER A 113 14.42 -13.51 1.36
CA SER A 113 13.96 -13.11 2.67
C SER A 113 12.46 -13.36 2.82
N PHE A 114 12.06 -13.70 4.04
CA PHE A 114 10.66 -13.80 4.45
C PHE A 114 10.30 -12.56 5.25
N TYR A 115 9.18 -11.93 4.91
CA TYR A 115 8.75 -10.69 5.54
C TYR A 115 7.51 -10.92 6.38
N GLU A 116 7.48 -10.38 7.59
CA GLU A 116 6.25 -10.41 8.37
C GLU A 116 5.16 -9.60 7.66
N ALA A 117 4.04 -10.26 7.43
CA ALA A 117 2.89 -9.65 6.81
C ALA A 117 1.58 -10.07 7.45
N TYR A 118 0.59 -9.21 7.38
CA TYR A 118 -0.74 -9.49 7.90
C TYR A 118 -1.69 -9.82 6.77
N GLU A 119 -2.64 -10.69 7.03
CA GLU A 119 -3.59 -11.11 6.01
C GLU A 119 -4.93 -10.39 6.20
N ALA A 120 -5.43 -9.69 5.18
CA ALA A 120 -6.82 -9.24 5.15
C ALA A 120 -7.62 -10.03 4.12
N LYS A 121 -8.83 -10.42 4.50
CA LYS A 121 -9.79 -11.07 3.62
C LYS A 121 -10.85 -10.04 3.21
N PHE A 122 -10.76 -9.56 1.98
CA PHE A 122 -11.75 -8.63 1.43
C PHE A 122 -12.96 -9.36 0.86
N VAL A 123 -14.10 -8.66 0.86
CA VAL A 123 -15.35 -9.13 0.26
C VAL A 123 -15.24 -9.19 -1.26
N ARG A 124 -14.40 -8.33 -1.85
CA ARG A 124 -14.13 -8.26 -3.29
C ARG A 124 -12.70 -8.65 -3.58
N SER A 125 -12.47 -9.27 -4.74
CA SER A 125 -11.13 -9.57 -5.23
C SER A 125 -10.35 -8.28 -5.46
N LEU A 126 -9.04 -8.34 -5.25
CA LEU A 126 -8.14 -7.27 -5.65
C LEU A 126 -7.96 -7.27 -7.17
N ALA A 127 -7.72 -6.08 -7.72
CA ALA A 127 -7.39 -5.85 -9.11
C ALA A 127 -5.95 -5.34 -9.24
N SER A 128 -5.37 -5.50 -10.42
CA SER A 128 -4.10 -4.86 -10.75
C SER A 128 -4.20 -3.35 -10.52
N GLY A 129 -3.20 -2.78 -9.84
CA GLY A 129 -3.19 -1.36 -9.44
C GLY A 129 -3.72 -1.09 -8.02
N ASP A 130 -4.26 -2.09 -7.31
CA ASP A 130 -4.66 -1.92 -5.90
C ASP A 130 -3.44 -1.88 -4.95
N CYS A 131 -2.28 -2.38 -5.37
CA CYS A 131 -1.04 -2.31 -4.59
C CYS A 131 -0.68 -0.86 -4.26
N GLY A 132 -0.12 -0.63 -3.06
CA GLY A 132 0.15 0.69 -2.50
C GLY A 132 -1.04 1.34 -1.78
N SER A 133 -2.27 0.81 -1.92
CA SER A 133 -3.44 1.37 -1.25
C SER A 133 -3.38 1.14 0.26
N TRP A 134 -3.71 2.18 1.04
CA TRP A 134 -3.77 2.08 2.50
C TRP A 134 -4.91 1.18 2.95
N VAL A 135 -4.63 0.36 3.96
CA VAL A 135 -5.62 -0.39 4.72
C VAL A 135 -5.78 0.23 6.08
N ARG A 136 -7.03 0.55 6.39
CA ARG A 136 -7.42 1.24 7.61
C ARG A 136 -8.40 0.40 8.40
N ASP A 137 -8.30 0.48 9.72
CA ASP A 137 -9.30 -0.05 10.64
C ASP A 137 -10.67 0.59 10.33
N GLY A 138 -11.69 -0.23 10.14
CA GLY A 138 -13.03 0.20 9.74
C GLY A 138 -13.79 0.97 10.82
N THR A 139 -13.35 0.93 12.07
CA THR A 139 -13.95 1.63 13.22
C THR A 139 -13.19 2.91 13.56
N THR A 140 -11.86 2.83 13.65
CA THR A 140 -11.01 3.94 14.12
C THR A 140 -10.43 4.78 12.99
N GLY A 141 -10.38 4.25 11.76
CA GLY A 141 -9.74 4.89 10.61
C GLY A 141 -8.21 4.90 10.66
N ARG A 142 -7.61 4.29 11.69
CA ARG A 142 -6.15 4.16 11.83
C ARG A 142 -5.59 3.26 10.75
N VAL A 143 -4.36 3.55 10.33
CA VAL A 143 -3.65 2.78 9.30
C VAL A 143 -3.10 1.49 9.89
N CYS A 144 -3.47 0.37 9.29
CA CYS A 144 -2.92 -0.95 9.59
C CYS A 144 -1.72 -1.29 8.70
N GLY A 145 -1.65 -0.75 7.48
CA GLY A 145 -0.60 -1.03 6.50
C GLY A 145 -1.04 -0.67 5.08
N HIS A 146 -0.37 -1.20 4.06
CA HIS A 146 -0.71 -1.02 2.65
C HIS A 146 -0.69 -2.34 1.86
N ILE A 147 -1.54 -2.46 0.84
CA ILE A 147 -1.61 -3.66 0.00
C ILE A 147 -0.28 -3.80 -0.77
N PHE A 148 0.44 -4.91 -0.61
CA PHE A 148 1.60 -5.17 -1.48
C PHE A 148 1.38 -6.40 -2.38
N ALA A 149 0.56 -7.35 -1.92
CA ALA A 149 0.22 -8.54 -2.68
C ALA A 149 -1.21 -9.00 -2.39
N GLY A 150 -1.79 -9.68 -3.37
CA GLY A 150 -3.14 -10.21 -3.31
C GLY A 150 -3.28 -11.44 -4.20
N SER A 151 -4.30 -12.23 -3.91
CA SER A 151 -4.78 -13.27 -4.83
C SER A 151 -6.22 -13.00 -5.17
#